data_AF-A0A814KIZ9-F1
#
_entry.id   AF-A0A814KIZ9-F1
#
_cell.length_a   1.000
_cell.length_b   1.000
_cell.length_c   1.000
_cell.angle_alpha   90.00
_cell.angle_beta   90.00
_cell.angle_gamma   90.00
#
_symmetry.space_group_name_H-M   'P 1'
#
loop_
_entity.id
_entity.type
_entity.pdbx_description
1 polymer ?
#
loop_
_entity_poly.entity_id
_entity_poly.type
_entity_poly.pdbx_seq_one_letter_code
_entity_poly.pdbx_strand_id
1 'polypeptide(L)'
;MSNVIVTGNFNNWPEEVEGETPPDELTVLGEHASEIEQMKKAGFIDTYQHNTKSTFNGFRKAGYGPKIDFIWISSNSVYRVEGETKVDDYHDKDGFFPSDHFPVYADLIYIA
;
A
#
# COMPACT_ATOMS: atom_id res chain seq x y z
N MET A 1 -15.78 11.12 -17.26
CA MET A 1 -14.47 11.08 -16.56
C MET A 1 -14.77 11.02 -15.09
N SER A 2 -14.19 10.06 -14.37
CA SER A 2 -14.39 9.92 -12.92
C SER A 2 -13.12 10.37 -12.21
N ASN A 3 -13.21 11.41 -11.39
CA ASN A 3 -12.08 11.93 -10.62
C ASN A 3 -12.14 11.39 -9.20
N VAL A 4 -12.09 10.06 -9.07
CA VAL A 4 -12.19 9.38 -7.78
C VAL A 4 -10.82 8.86 -7.39
N ILE A 5 -10.41 9.22 -6.18
CA ILE A 5 -9.24 8.71 -5.47
C ILE A 5 -9.77 8.01 -4.22
N VAL A 6 -9.32 6.79 -3.97
CA VAL A 6 -9.64 6.03 -2.74
C VAL A 6 -8.34 5.76 -2.02
N THR A 7 -8.26 6.10 -0.74
CA THR A 7 -7.05 5.88 0.06
C THR A 7 -7.40 5.42 1.47
N GLY A 8 -6.51 4.63 2.06
CA GLY A 8 -6.57 4.23 3.45
C GLY A 8 -6.04 2.82 3.68
N ASN A 9 -6.29 2.34 4.90
CA ASN A 9 -6.03 0.97 5.33
C ASN A 9 -7.17 0.05 4.85
N PHE A 10 -6.83 -0.94 4.03
CA PHE A 10 -7.77 -1.94 3.50
C PHE A 10 -7.87 -3.21 4.36
N ASN A 11 -7.02 -3.34 5.40
CA ASN A 11 -6.99 -4.46 6.35
C ASN A 11 -7.01 -5.84 5.71
N ASN A 12 -6.51 -5.95 4.49
CA ASN A 12 -6.31 -7.18 3.73
C ASN A 12 -5.09 -7.98 4.24
N TRP A 13 -4.79 -7.83 5.54
CA TRP A 13 -3.81 -8.66 6.24
C TRP A 13 -4.35 -10.10 6.21
N PRO A 14 -3.69 -11.03 5.50
CA PRO A 14 -4.04 -12.43 5.59
C PRO A 14 -3.91 -12.84 7.05
N GLU A 15 -4.88 -13.54 7.64
CA GLU A 15 -4.67 -14.17 8.95
C GLU A 15 -3.45 -15.09 8.85
N GLU A 16 -2.30 -14.54 9.19
CA GLU A 16 -1.03 -15.24 9.11
C GLU A 16 -0.67 -15.73 10.51
N VAL A 17 -0.31 -17.00 10.57
CA VAL A 17 0.24 -17.64 11.74
C VAL A 17 1.63 -17.03 11.95
N GLU A 18 1.70 -16.06 12.85
CA GLU A 18 2.90 -15.31 13.18
C GLU A 18 4.13 -16.24 13.31
N GLY A 19 5.14 -16.02 12.45
CA GLY A 19 6.41 -16.76 12.45
C GLY A 19 6.57 -17.84 11.37
N GLU A 20 5.56 -18.09 10.52
CA GLU A 20 5.62 -19.12 9.48
C GLU A 20 5.93 -18.56 8.07
N THR A 21 5.47 -17.36 7.74
CA THR A 21 5.65 -16.80 6.39
C THR A 21 6.86 -15.85 6.30
N PRO A 22 7.69 -15.99 5.26
CA PRO A 22 8.76 -15.04 4.95
C PRO A 22 8.27 -13.59 4.71
N PRO A 23 9.00 -12.55 5.12
CA PRO A 23 8.61 -11.13 4.94
C PRO A 23 8.34 -10.71 3.47
N ASP A 24 9.05 -11.30 2.53
CA ASP A 24 8.87 -11.09 1.09
C ASP A 24 7.58 -11.70 0.55
N GLU A 25 7.15 -12.84 1.09
CA GLU A 25 5.86 -13.46 0.77
C GLU A 25 4.69 -12.69 1.40
N LEU A 26 4.87 -12.21 2.64
CA LEU A 26 3.93 -11.36 3.37
C LEU A 26 3.48 -10.13 2.56
N THR A 27 4.45 -9.47 1.92
CA THR A 27 4.21 -8.29 1.08
C THR A 27 3.25 -8.59 -0.07
N VAL A 28 3.37 -9.78 -0.67
CA VAL A 28 2.60 -10.20 -1.86
C VAL A 28 1.20 -10.67 -1.49
N LEU A 29 1.01 -11.27 -0.31
CA LEU A 29 -0.29 -11.78 0.11
C LEU A 29 -1.37 -10.69 0.20
N GLY A 30 -1.01 -9.49 0.66
CA GLY A 30 -1.93 -8.35 0.67
C GLY A 30 -2.47 -8.02 -0.72
N GLU A 31 -1.63 -8.07 -1.76
CA GLU A 31 -2.00 -7.66 -3.11
C GLU A 31 -2.95 -8.62 -3.84
N HIS A 32 -3.15 -9.81 -3.28
CA HIS A 32 -4.01 -10.86 -3.82
C HIS A 32 -5.33 -11.03 -3.05
N ALA A 33 -5.60 -10.18 -2.06
CA ALA A 33 -6.88 -10.20 -1.36
C ALA A 33 -8.04 -9.85 -2.29
N SER A 34 -9.23 -10.39 -1.98
CA SER A 34 -10.39 -10.35 -2.86
C SER A 34 -10.88 -8.92 -3.15
N GLU A 35 -10.70 -8.03 -2.19
CA GLU A 35 -11.05 -6.61 -2.20
C GLU A 35 -10.15 -5.84 -3.17
N ILE A 36 -8.87 -6.21 -3.23
CA ILE A 36 -7.88 -5.62 -4.15
C ILE A 36 -8.23 -6.01 -5.60
N GLU A 37 -8.62 -7.27 -5.81
CA GLU A 37 -9.13 -7.71 -7.11
C GLU A 37 -10.46 -7.05 -7.49
N GLN A 38 -11.33 -6.76 -6.52
CA GLN A 38 -12.55 -6.00 -6.75
C GLN A 38 -12.26 -4.55 -7.15
N MET A 39 -11.29 -3.88 -6.51
CA MET A 39 -10.86 -2.52 -6.89
C MET A 39 -10.35 -2.49 -8.34
N LYS A 40 -9.48 -3.43 -8.72
CA LYS A 40 -8.98 -3.56 -10.11
C LYS A 40 -10.13 -3.76 -11.10
N LYS A 41 -11.08 -4.67 -10.80
CA LYS A 41 -12.26 -4.93 -11.64
C LYS A 41 -13.20 -3.72 -11.76
N ALA A 42 -13.29 -2.91 -10.71
CA ALA A 42 -14.05 -1.66 -10.71
C ALA A 42 -13.36 -0.53 -11.51
N GLY A 43 -12.20 -0.80 -12.12
CA GLY A 43 -11.48 0.14 -12.96
C GLY A 43 -10.60 1.11 -12.19
N PHE A 44 -10.15 0.73 -10.99
CA PHE A 44 -9.14 1.46 -10.23
C PHE A 44 -7.74 0.92 -10.50
N ILE A 45 -6.76 1.81 -10.47
CA ILE A 45 -5.34 1.53 -10.62
C ILE A 45 -4.68 1.74 -9.27
N ASP A 46 -3.91 0.75 -8.81
CA ASP A 46 -3.02 0.90 -7.66
C ASP A 46 -1.84 1.79 -8.07
N THR A 47 -1.57 2.81 -7.27
CA THR A 47 -0.48 3.74 -7.52
C THR A 47 0.90 3.18 -7.12
N TYR A 48 0.94 2.12 -6.30
CA TYR A 48 2.19 1.39 -6.04
C TYR A 48 2.60 0.58 -7.27
N GLN A 49 3.49 1.13 -8.08
CA GLN A 49 3.93 0.47 -9.32
C GLN A 49 5.29 -0.24 -9.18
N HIS A 50 6.07 0.01 -8.11
CA HIS A 50 7.44 -0.51 -7.97
C HIS A 50 7.80 -0.86 -6.51
N ASN A 51 8.53 -1.97 -6.33
CA ASN A 51 9.14 -2.42 -5.07
C ASN A 51 8.20 -2.30 -3.87
N THR A 52 7.14 -3.11 -3.87
CA THR A 52 6.09 -3.14 -2.85
C THR A 52 6.71 -3.13 -1.45
N LYS A 53 6.79 -1.95 -0.85
CA LYS A 53 7.25 -1.81 0.52
C LYS A 53 6.08 -2.20 1.43
N SER A 54 6.42 -2.82 2.55
CA SER A 54 5.48 -2.98 3.66
C SER A 54 4.90 -1.62 4.05
N THR A 55 3.59 -1.57 4.29
CA THR A 55 2.91 -0.39 4.84
C THR A 55 2.43 -0.61 6.27
N PHE A 56 2.59 -1.82 6.79
CA PHE A 56 2.19 -2.19 8.14
C PHE A 56 3.16 -3.19 8.75
N ASN A 57 3.57 -2.95 10.00
CA ASN A 57 4.54 -3.78 10.74
C ASN A 57 3.97 -4.40 12.03
N GLY A 58 2.78 -4.02 12.48
CA GLY A 58 2.21 -4.51 13.75
C GLY A 58 3.08 -4.19 14.97
N PHE A 59 3.68 -2.99 15.03
CA PHE A 59 4.64 -2.54 16.06
C PHE A 59 5.95 -3.35 16.12
N ARG A 60 6.28 -4.10 15.07
CA ARG A 60 7.58 -4.77 14.90
C ARG A 60 8.59 -3.83 14.24
N LYS A 61 9.77 -4.36 13.89
CA LYS A 61 10.83 -3.58 13.22
C LYS A 61 10.35 -3.08 11.85
N ALA A 62 10.71 -1.86 11.47
CA ALA A 62 10.45 -1.32 10.14
C ALA A 62 10.97 -2.22 9.01
N GLY A 63 10.22 -2.25 7.89
CA GLY A 63 10.51 -3.12 6.74
C GLY A 63 9.97 -4.55 6.85
N TYR A 64 9.21 -4.87 7.90
CA TYR A 64 8.52 -6.15 8.07
C TYR A 64 7.00 -5.97 7.92
N GLY A 65 6.34 -6.91 7.22
CA GLY A 65 4.88 -7.01 7.10
C GLY A 65 4.34 -6.71 5.68
N PRO A 66 3.02 -6.81 5.46
CA PRO A 66 2.38 -6.69 4.17
C PRO A 66 2.17 -5.24 3.76
N LYS A 67 1.76 -5.09 2.50
CA LYS A 67 1.16 -3.86 1.98
C LYS A 67 -0.36 -3.92 2.12
N ILE A 68 -0.90 -3.17 3.07
CA ILE A 68 -2.35 -3.08 3.37
C ILE A 68 -2.93 -1.67 3.29
N ASP A 69 -2.08 -0.65 3.21
CA ASP A 69 -2.46 0.72 2.90
C ASP A 69 -2.28 1.04 1.41
N PHE A 70 -3.33 1.62 0.80
CA PHE A 70 -3.38 1.86 -0.64
C PHE A 70 -3.76 3.30 -0.98
N ILE A 71 -3.34 3.72 -2.18
CA ILE A 71 -3.88 4.87 -2.90
C ILE A 71 -4.30 4.38 -4.27
N TRP A 72 -5.60 4.44 -4.55
CA TRP A 72 -6.23 4.02 -5.79
C TRP A 72 -6.70 5.23 -6.58
N ILE A 73 -6.48 5.21 -7.89
CA ILE A 73 -6.98 6.24 -8.80
C ILE A 73 -7.87 5.57 -9.85
N SER A 74 -9.02 6.17 -10.16
CA SER A 74 -9.85 5.69 -11.26
C SER A 74 -9.06 5.73 -12.58
N SER A 75 -9.11 4.66 -13.37
CA SER A 75 -8.37 4.52 -14.63
C SER A 75 -8.67 5.59 -15.69
N ASN A 76 -9.81 6.28 -15.57
CA ASN A 76 -10.21 7.38 -16.44
C ASN A 76 -10.12 8.76 -15.75
N SER A 77 -9.33 8.85 -14.68
CA SER A 77 -9.06 10.09 -13.95
C SER A 77 -8.24 11.06 -14.78
N VAL A 78 -8.47 12.36 -14.53
CA VAL A 78 -7.64 13.46 -15.05
C VAL A 78 -6.34 13.66 -14.28
N TYR A 79 -6.10 12.83 -13.26
CA TYR A 79 -4.87 12.82 -12.47
C TYR A 79 -4.03 11.58 -12.75
N ARG A 80 -2.71 11.74 -12.73
CA ARG A 80 -1.74 10.64 -12.72
C ARG A 80 -0.73 10.84 -11.61
N VAL A 81 -0.10 9.75 -11.19
CA VAL A 81 1.04 9.78 -10.26
C VAL A 81 2.21 10.47 -10.95
N GLU A 82 2.79 11.46 -10.28
CA GLU A 82 4.05 12.08 -10.64
C GLU A 82 5.20 11.27 -10.02
N GLY A 83 5.86 10.46 -10.84
CA GLY A 83 6.90 9.55 -10.37
C GLY A 83 6.33 8.31 -9.69
N GLU A 84 6.73 8.07 -8.44
CA GLU A 84 6.41 6.85 -7.69
C GLU A 84 5.62 7.17 -6.41
N THR A 85 4.72 6.26 -6.02
CA THR A 85 4.14 6.26 -4.66
C THR A 85 5.22 5.95 -3.64
N LYS A 86 5.21 6.72 -2.55
CA LYS A 86 6.25 6.70 -1.52
C LYS A 86 5.68 6.18 -0.21
N VAL A 87 6.57 5.59 0.58
CA VAL A 87 6.32 5.09 1.94
C VAL A 87 7.27 5.80 2.88
N ASP A 88 6.75 6.46 3.90
CA ASP A 88 7.58 7.01 4.97
C ASP A 88 7.78 5.94 6.05
N ASP A 89 8.83 5.14 5.87
CA ASP A 89 9.26 4.11 6.82
C ASP A 89 10.29 4.65 7.83
N TYR A 90 10.37 5.98 8.05
CA TYR A 90 11.31 6.60 9.00
C TYR A 90 11.20 5.99 10.39
N HIS A 91 12.25 5.31 10.85
CA HIS A 91 12.28 4.67 12.17
C HIS A 91 13.46 5.17 13.01
N ASP A 92 13.37 4.97 14.32
CA ASP A 92 14.51 5.20 15.19
C ASP A 92 15.66 4.19 14.93
N LYS A 93 16.79 4.36 15.64
CA LYS A 93 17.96 3.49 15.48
C LYS A 93 17.69 2.00 15.75
N ASP A 94 16.61 1.68 16.47
CA ASP A 94 16.22 0.34 16.86
C ASP A 94 15.13 -0.23 15.91
N GLY A 95 14.67 0.58 14.95
CA GLY A 95 13.67 0.20 13.96
C GLY A 95 12.22 0.41 14.39
N PHE A 96 12.00 1.19 15.46
CA PHE A 96 10.66 1.51 15.95
C PHE A 96 10.03 2.67 15.18
N PHE A 97 8.76 2.50 14.84
CA PHE A 97 7.87 3.52 14.29
C PHE A 97 6.76 3.80 15.31
N PRO A 98 6.32 5.05 15.53
CA PRO A 98 5.29 5.40 16.53
C PRO A 98 3.87 4.91 16.19
N SER A 99 3.73 4.17 15.09
CA SER A 99 2.49 3.57 14.58
C SER A 99 2.82 2.17 14.05
N ASP A 100 1.84 1.29 13.97
CA ASP A 100 1.96 0.02 13.28
C ASP A 100 1.80 0.15 11.76
N HIS A 101 1.33 1.31 11.28
CA HIS A 101 1.23 1.69 9.88
C HIS A 101 2.24 2.78 9.49
N PHE A 102 2.83 2.64 8.29
CA PHE A 102 3.66 3.66 7.65
C PHE A 102 2.83 4.57 6.74
N PRO A 103 3.03 5.90 6.77
CA PRO A 103 2.38 6.82 5.85
C PRO A 103 2.69 6.49 4.38
N VAL A 104 1.63 6.48 3.56
CA VAL A 104 1.70 6.30 2.10
C VAL A 104 1.26 7.59 1.43
N TYR A 105 2.00 8.03 0.42
CA TYR A 105 1.69 9.26 -0.31
C TYR A 105 2.08 9.16 -1.78
N ALA A 106 1.31 9.82 -2.63
CA ALA A 106 1.54 9.92 -4.06
C ALA A 106 1.38 11.38 -4.48
N ASP A 107 2.37 11.89 -5.21
CA ASP A 107 2.27 13.20 -5.84
C ASP A 107 1.42 13.06 -7.11
N LEU A 108 0.47 13.96 -7.34
CA LEU A 108 -0.46 13.87 -8.46
C LEU A 108 -0.30 15.06 -9.40
N ILE A 109 -0.19 14.77 -10.70
CA ILE A 109 -0.24 15.75 -11.77
C ILE A 109 -1.57 15.70 -12.51
N TYR A 110 -2.05 16.87 -12.90
CA TYR A 110 -3.22 17.02 -13.75
C TYR A 110 -2.82 16.89 -15.23
N ILE A 111 -3.56 16.08 -15.99
CA ILE A 111 -3.17 15.66 -17.36
C ILE A 111 -4.24 15.87 -18.44
N ALA A 112 -5.32 16.61 -18.15
CA ALA A 112 -6.47 16.77 -19.05
C ALA A 112 -6.57 18.16 -19.70
#